data_AF-A0A7I9YAK9-F1
#
_entry.id   AF-A0A7I9YAK9-F1
#
_cell.length_a   1.000
_cell.length_b   1.000
_cell.length_c   1.000
_cell.angle_alpha   90.00
_cell.angle_beta   90.00
_cell.angle_gamma   90.00
#
_symmetry.space_group_name_H-M   'P 1'
#
loop_
_entity.id
_entity.type
_entity.pdbx_description
1 polymer ?
#
loop_
_entity_poly.entity_id
_entity_poly.type
_entity_poly.pdbx_seq_one_letter_code
_entity_poly.pdbx_strand_id
1 'polypeptide(L)'
;MVMDRAALVAGSIRLASGVSFLVDPLRANRIWGEPDDPGPSARLLLRSMGYRDALIGGLLLYAGVRGRDTRGWFLASGGADAADLLGGMSVHADLKRGQQLIGLGGAIVGIGVGLWGAARRPGRSGPIPADISSAG
;
A
#
# COMPACT_ATOMS: atom_id res chain seq x y z
N MET A 1 -19.96 13.89 3.56
CA MET A 1 -19.15 12.73 3.12
C MET A 1 -18.15 12.41 4.21
N VAL A 2 -18.19 11.21 4.79
CA VAL A 2 -17.18 10.80 5.78
C VAL A 2 -15.98 10.26 5.01
N MET A 3 -14.91 11.04 4.96
CA MET A 3 -13.64 10.69 4.32
C MET A 3 -12.95 9.56 5.09
N ASP A 4 -12.51 8.49 4.41
CA ASP A 4 -11.73 7.42 5.08
C ASP A 4 -10.28 7.88 5.29
N ARG A 5 -10.02 8.51 6.44
CA ARG A 5 -8.71 9.07 6.80
C ARG A 5 -7.58 8.06 6.73
N ALA A 6 -7.85 6.80 7.04
CA ALA A 6 -6.82 5.76 7.00
C ALA A 6 -6.52 5.34 5.56
N ALA A 7 -7.53 5.26 4.69
CA ALA A 7 -7.30 5.07 3.25
C ALA A 7 -6.50 6.23 2.65
N LEU A 8 -6.74 7.47 3.11
CA LEU A 8 -5.94 8.61 2.70
C LEU A 8 -4.48 8.45 3.11
N VAL A 9 -4.20 8.15 4.37
CA VAL A 9 -2.82 8.03 4.89
C VAL A 9 -2.11 6.85 4.25
N ALA A 10 -2.70 5.65 4.31
CA ALA A 10 -2.09 4.44 3.75
C ALA A 10 -1.93 4.54 2.23
N GLY A 11 -2.95 5.04 1.52
CA GLY A 11 -2.92 5.25 0.08
C GLY A 11 -1.85 6.26 -0.33
N SER A 12 -1.72 7.38 0.39
CA SER A 12 -0.71 8.40 0.10
C SER A 12 0.71 7.89 0.34
N ILE A 13 0.94 7.18 1.44
CA ILE A 13 2.25 6.59 1.74
C ILE A 13 2.63 5.59 0.65
N ARG A 14 1.73 4.65 0.31
CA ARG A 14 2.01 3.63 -0.72
C ARG A 14 2.22 4.24 -2.10
N LEU A 15 1.41 5.26 -2.45
CA LEU A 15 1.56 6.00 -3.69
C LEU A 15 2.91 6.71 -3.77
N ALA A 16 3.28 7.46 -2.72
CA ALA A 16 4.53 8.19 -2.68
C ALA A 16 5.75 7.25 -2.73
N SER A 17 5.70 6.13 -2.01
CA SER A 17 6.73 5.10 -2.06
C SER A 17 6.84 4.49 -3.47
N GLY A 18 5.73 4.10 -4.09
CA GLY A 18 5.73 3.54 -5.44
C GLY A 18 6.25 4.51 -6.51
N VAL A 19 5.88 5.78 -6.42
CA VAL A 19 6.39 6.85 -7.31
C VAL A 19 7.89 7.08 -7.09
N SER A 20 8.38 6.99 -5.86
CA SER A 20 9.82 7.10 -5.56
C SER A 20 10.62 6.00 -6.27
N PHE A 21 10.14 4.75 -6.23
CA PHE A 21 10.75 3.63 -6.98
C PHE A 21 10.65 3.79 -8.50
N LEU A 22 9.66 4.53 -9.01
CA LEU A 22 9.50 4.81 -10.42
C LEU A 22 10.47 5.87 -10.94
N VAL A 23 10.57 7.00 -10.23
CA VAL A 23 11.34 8.18 -10.64
C VAL A 23 12.84 7.96 -10.38
N ASP A 24 13.19 7.40 -9.22
CA ASP A 24 14.58 7.22 -8.83
C ASP A 24 14.75 5.90 -8.03
N PRO A 25 14.77 4.74 -8.74
CA PRO A 25 14.90 3.44 -8.09
C PRO A 25 16.19 3.31 -7.29
N LEU A 26 17.25 4.05 -7.64
CA LEU A 26 18.54 4.02 -6.95
C LEU A 26 18.49 4.79 -5.64
N ARG A 27 17.84 5.95 -5.61
CA ARG A 27 17.64 6.73 -4.38
C ARG A 27 16.59 6.10 -3.48
N ALA A 28 15.55 5.47 -4.04
CA ALA A 28 14.61 4.66 -3.29
C ALA A 28 15.28 3.42 -2.69
N ASN A 29 16.11 2.69 -3.46
CA ASN A 29 16.93 1.60 -2.92
C ASN A 29 17.94 2.10 -1.89
N ARG A 30 18.48 3.31 -2.00
CA ARG A 30 19.38 3.88 -0.98
C ARG A 30 18.66 4.31 0.31
N ILE A 31 17.38 4.70 0.23
CA ILE A 31 16.54 5.07 1.38
C ILE A 31 15.95 3.84 2.07
N TRP A 32 15.59 2.81 1.29
CA TRP A 32 14.85 1.64 1.76
C TRP A 32 15.64 0.30 1.70
N GLY A 33 16.87 0.27 1.16
CA GLY A 33 17.65 -0.93 0.83
C GLY A 33 19.17 -0.67 0.69
N GLU A 34 19.81 -1.16 -0.39
CA GLU A 34 21.28 -1.11 -0.58
C GLU A 34 21.82 0.08 -1.42
N PRO A 35 23.07 0.54 -1.18
CA PRO A 35 23.71 1.61 -1.97
C PRO A 35 24.27 1.16 -3.33
N ASP A 36 24.45 -0.14 -3.56
CA ASP A 36 25.09 -0.69 -4.77
C ASP A 36 24.09 -0.84 -5.92
N ASP A 37 24.56 -0.56 -7.15
CA ASP A 37 23.73 -0.38 -8.34
C ASP A 37 23.08 -1.72 -8.77
N PRO A 38 21.74 -1.88 -8.64
CA PRO A 38 21.06 -3.07 -9.11
C PRO A 38 21.26 -3.23 -10.62
N GLY A 39 21.68 -4.43 -11.04
CA GLY A 39 21.82 -4.75 -12.47
C GLY A 39 20.53 -4.49 -13.27
N PRO A 40 20.59 -4.43 -14.61
CA PRO A 40 19.48 -4.01 -15.47
C PRO A 40 18.14 -4.75 -15.21
N SER A 41 18.19 -6.06 -14.93
CA SER A 41 17.02 -6.88 -14.64
C SER A 41 16.36 -6.52 -13.29
N ALA A 42 17.17 -6.20 -12.28
CA ALA A 42 16.67 -5.79 -10.97
C ALA A 42 16.01 -4.39 -11.02
N ARG A 43 16.49 -3.48 -11.87
CA ARG A 43 15.82 -2.18 -12.11
C ARG A 43 14.45 -2.34 -12.75
N LEU A 44 14.30 -3.30 -13.66
CA LEU A 44 13.03 -3.59 -14.32
C LEU A 44 11.99 -4.13 -13.30
N LEU A 45 12.42 -5.03 -12.41
CA LEU A 45 11.61 -5.52 -11.29
C LEU A 45 11.23 -4.40 -10.31
N LEU A 46 12.19 -3.56 -9.90
CA LEU A 46 11.96 -2.40 -9.03
C LEU A 46 10.95 -1.40 -9.63
N ARG A 47 11.03 -1.16 -10.94
CA ARG A 47 10.05 -0.30 -11.64
C ARG A 47 8.67 -0.93 -11.65
N SER A 48 8.56 -2.22 -11.96
CA SER A 48 7.27 -2.94 -11.92
C SER A 48 6.64 -2.89 -10.52
N MET A 49 7.46 -3.08 -9.49
CA MET A 49 7.10 -2.95 -8.07
C MET A 49 6.56 -1.54 -7.76
N GLY A 50 7.27 -0.50 -8.20
CA GLY A 50 6.85 0.90 -8.05
C GLY A 50 5.54 1.23 -8.77
N TYR A 51 5.34 0.72 -10.01
CA TYR A 51 4.10 0.94 -10.76
C TYR A 51 2.88 0.36 -10.06
N ARG A 52 2.96 -0.89 -9.58
CA ARG A 52 1.82 -1.53 -8.91
C ARG A 52 1.52 -0.85 -7.57
N ASP A 53 2.53 -0.40 -6.83
CA ASP A 53 2.35 0.22 -5.52
C ASP A 53 1.78 1.63 -5.67
N ALA A 54 2.24 2.36 -6.69
CA ALA A 54 1.64 3.63 -7.09
C ALA A 54 0.17 3.46 -7.50
N LEU A 55 -0.14 2.43 -8.27
CA LEU A 55 -1.51 2.15 -8.71
C LEU A 55 -2.42 1.78 -7.52
N ILE A 56 -2.03 0.82 -6.69
CA ILE A 56 -2.81 0.38 -5.52
C ILE A 56 -2.96 1.54 -4.52
N GLY A 57 -1.88 2.27 -4.25
CA GLY A 57 -1.90 3.44 -3.36
C GLY A 57 -2.81 4.55 -3.88
N GLY A 58 -2.73 4.85 -5.18
CA GLY A 58 -3.58 5.84 -5.83
C GLY A 58 -5.06 5.46 -5.83
N LEU A 59 -5.38 4.19 -6.09
CA LEU A 59 -6.76 3.69 -6.07
C LEU A 59 -7.34 3.66 -4.65
N LEU A 60 -6.52 3.29 -3.65
CA LEU A 60 -6.90 3.36 -2.24
C LEU A 60 -7.16 4.81 -1.79
N LEU A 61 -6.27 5.73 -2.16
CA LEU A 61 -6.40 7.16 -1.88
C LEU A 61 -7.67 7.72 -2.54
N TYR A 62 -7.90 7.41 -3.82
CA TYR A 62 -9.08 7.83 -4.57
C TYR A 62 -10.37 7.31 -3.93
N ALA A 63 -10.41 6.02 -3.55
CA ALA A 63 -11.56 5.44 -2.86
C ALA A 63 -11.83 6.14 -1.52
N GLY A 64 -10.78 6.44 -0.75
CA GLY A 64 -10.87 7.19 0.50
C GLY A 64 -11.40 8.61 0.32
N VAL A 65 -10.94 9.32 -0.72
CA VAL A 65 -11.42 10.66 -1.08
C VAL A 65 -12.90 10.66 -1.48
N ARG A 66 -13.31 9.63 -2.23
CA ARG A 66 -14.67 9.49 -2.74
C ARG A 66 -15.64 8.87 -1.72
N GLY A 67 -15.16 8.46 -0.55
CA GLY A 67 -15.97 7.74 0.45
C GLY A 67 -16.50 6.40 -0.07
N ARG A 68 -15.77 5.76 -1.00
CA ARG A 68 -16.09 4.43 -1.53
C ARG A 68 -15.55 3.36 -0.60
N ASP A 69 -15.97 2.11 -0.81
CA ASP A 69 -15.41 0.98 -0.08
C ASP A 69 -13.91 0.85 -0.37
N THR A 70 -13.10 0.89 0.69
CA THR A 70 -11.64 0.85 0.67
C THR A 70 -11.09 -0.54 1.02
N ARG A 71 -11.94 -1.45 1.51
CA ARG A 71 -11.51 -2.78 2.03
C ARG A 71 -10.78 -3.62 1.00
N GLY A 72 -11.30 -3.68 -0.22
CA GLY A 72 -10.67 -4.41 -1.32
C GLY A 72 -9.28 -3.87 -1.66
N TRP A 73 -9.10 -2.55 -1.57
CA TRP A 73 -7.81 -1.90 -1.81
C TRP A 73 -6.81 -2.13 -0.67
N PHE A 74 -7.27 -2.20 0.58
CA PHE A 74 -6.42 -2.61 1.69
C PHE A 74 -5.98 -4.08 1.58
N LEU A 75 -6.88 -4.98 1.19
CA LEU A 75 -6.54 -6.38 0.96
C LEU A 75 -5.55 -6.52 -0.19
N ALA A 76 -5.74 -5.79 -1.29
CA ALA A 76 -4.80 -5.75 -2.41
C ALA A 76 -3.42 -5.21 -2.00
N SER A 77 -3.37 -4.16 -1.18
CA SER A 77 -2.13 -3.62 -0.63
C SER A 77 -1.39 -4.66 0.23
N GLY A 78 -2.07 -5.26 1.21
CA GLY A 78 -1.46 -6.27 2.08
C GLY A 78 -1.07 -7.54 1.31
N GLY A 79 -1.85 -7.92 0.30
CA GLY A 79 -1.52 -9.04 -0.59
C GLY A 79 -0.28 -8.80 -1.44
N ALA A 80 -0.07 -7.58 -1.91
CA ALA A 80 1.15 -7.20 -2.61
C ALA A 80 2.38 -7.31 -1.69
N ASP A 81 2.27 -6.83 -0.45
CA ASP A 81 3.36 -6.91 0.54
C ASP A 81 3.65 -8.36 0.96
N ALA A 82 2.61 -9.21 1.06
CA ALA A 82 2.78 -10.63 1.30
C ALA A 82 3.47 -11.33 0.12
N ALA A 83 3.10 -10.99 -1.12
CA ALA A 83 3.73 -11.55 -2.31
C ALA A 83 5.21 -11.17 -2.40
N ASP A 84 5.58 -9.95 -2.02
CA ASP A 84 6.98 -9.53 -1.95
C ASP A 84 7.76 -10.27 -0.88
N LEU A 85 7.17 -10.44 0.30
CA LEU A 85 7.80 -11.17 1.39
C LEU A 85 8.04 -12.63 0.99
N LEU A 86 7.04 -13.28 0.40
CA LEU A 86 7.15 -14.65 -0.13
C LEU A 86 8.20 -14.74 -1.24
N GLY A 87 8.22 -13.78 -2.17
CA GLY A 87 9.19 -13.73 -3.27
C GLY A 87 10.61 -13.39 -2.82
N GLY A 88 10.78 -12.68 -1.71
CA GLY A 88 12.07 -12.33 -1.12
C GLY A 88 12.65 -13.40 -0.19
N MET A 89 11.82 -14.34 0.32
CA MET A 89 12.29 -15.44 1.18
C MET A 89 13.21 -16.42 0.46
N SER A 90 13.07 -16.62 -0.85
CA SER A 90 13.92 -17.50 -1.65
C SER A 90 15.35 -16.96 -1.87
N VAL A 91 15.60 -15.68 -1.58
CA VAL A 91 16.92 -15.01 -1.71
C VAL A 91 17.44 -14.51 -0.36
N HIS A 92 16.76 -14.87 0.74
CA HIS A 92 17.01 -14.31 2.08
C HIS A 92 18.42 -14.57 2.62
N ALA A 93 19.10 -15.61 2.11
CA ALA A 93 20.47 -15.98 2.50
C ALA A 93 21.56 -15.04 1.94
N ASP A 94 21.27 -14.29 0.86
CA ASP A 94 22.23 -13.40 0.18
C ASP A 94 22.02 -11.91 0.51
N LEU A 95 21.03 -11.56 1.34
CA LEU A 95 20.67 -10.18 1.68
C LEU A 95 21.38 -9.68 2.96
N LYS A 96 22.02 -8.50 2.91
CA LYS A 96 22.64 -7.88 4.10
C LYS A 96 21.58 -7.56 5.17
N ARG A 97 21.94 -7.71 6.45
CA ARG A 97 21.03 -7.55 7.63
C ARG A 97 20.16 -6.27 7.62
N GLY A 98 20.67 -5.17 7.08
CA GLY A 98 19.90 -3.91 6.98
C GLY A 98 18.73 -3.97 5.99
N GLN A 99 18.89 -4.73 4.90
CA GLN A 99 17.91 -4.92 3.83
C GLN A 99 16.79 -5.86 4.27
N GLN A 100 17.13 -6.86 5.09
CA GLN A 100 16.14 -7.70 5.79
C GLN A 100 15.31 -6.85 6.76
N LEU A 101 15.91 -5.98 7.56
CA LEU A 101 15.17 -5.18 8.55
C LEU A 101 14.16 -4.21 7.92
N ILE A 102 14.56 -3.46 6.88
CA ILE A 102 13.67 -2.47 6.26
C ILE A 102 12.66 -3.13 5.33
N GLY A 103 13.09 -4.10 4.51
CA GLY A 103 12.20 -4.81 3.58
C GLY A 103 11.21 -5.73 4.29
N LEU A 104 11.68 -6.55 5.23
CA LEU A 104 10.82 -7.47 6.00
C LEU A 104 9.94 -6.69 6.99
N GLY A 105 10.49 -5.68 7.66
CA GLY A 105 9.74 -4.81 8.56
C GLY A 105 8.63 -4.05 7.84
N GLY A 106 8.93 -3.48 6.67
CA GLY A 106 7.95 -2.80 5.83
C GLY A 106 6.84 -3.73 5.35
N ALA A 107 7.20 -4.93 4.89
CA ALA A 107 6.22 -5.91 4.44
C ALA A 107 5.30 -6.41 5.56
N ILE A 108 5.83 -6.71 6.76
CA ILE A 108 5.01 -7.12 7.92
C ILE A 108 4.02 -6.02 8.30
N VAL A 109 4.48 -4.77 8.36
CA VAL A 109 3.61 -3.62 8.66
C VAL A 109 2.55 -3.46 7.56
N GLY A 110 2.94 -3.56 6.30
CA GLY A 110 2.05 -3.47 5.14
C GLY A 110 0.96 -4.54 5.13
N ILE A 111 1.31 -5.81 5.40
CA ILE A 111 0.37 -6.91 5.59
C ILE A 111 -0.58 -6.62 6.74
N GLY A 112 -0.05 -6.19 7.89
CA GLY A 112 -0.86 -5.84 9.07
C GLY A 112 -1.87 -4.73 8.78
N VAL A 113 -1.44 -3.64 8.13
CA VAL A 113 -2.30 -2.53 7.74
C VAL A 113 -3.34 -2.96 6.70
N GLY A 114 -2.96 -3.82 5.74
CA GLY A 114 -3.86 -4.35 4.73
C GLY A 114 -4.96 -5.25 5.31
N LEU A 115 -4.60 -6.19 6.19
CA LEU A 115 -5.54 -7.08 6.86
C LEU A 115 -6.44 -6.33 7.83
N TRP A 116 -5.87 -5.46 8.66
CA TRP A 116 -6.64 -4.57 9.51
C TRP A 116 -7.62 -3.77 8.66
N GLY A 117 -7.10 -3.14 7.61
CA GLY A 117 -7.79 -2.31 6.64
C GLY A 117 -9.01 -2.96 5.98
N ALA A 118 -8.88 -4.23 5.63
CA ALA A 118 -9.92 -5.06 5.04
C ALA A 118 -10.96 -5.53 6.08
N ALA A 119 -10.54 -5.78 7.32
CA ALA A 119 -11.42 -6.28 8.39
C ALA A 119 -12.26 -5.18 9.08
N ARG A 120 -11.99 -3.90 8.80
CA ARG A 120 -12.66 -2.75 9.45
C ARG A 120 -14.14 -2.73 9.12
N ARG A 121 -15.00 -2.53 10.13
CA ARG A 121 -16.43 -2.31 9.91
C ARG A 121 -16.65 -0.97 9.19
N PRO A 122 -17.59 -0.87 8.23
CA PRO A 122 -17.85 0.39 7.55
C PRO A 122 -18.37 1.35 8.62
N GLY A 123 -17.81 2.56 8.69
CA GLY A 123 -18.42 3.62 9.49
C GLY A 123 -19.86 3.77 9.02
N ARG A 124 -20.82 3.65 9.94
CA ARG A 124 -22.26 3.83 9.68
C ARG A 124 -22.47 5.00 8.72
N SER A 125 -22.80 4.70 7.47
CA SER A 125 -23.73 5.57 6.74
C SER A 125 -25.04 5.38 7.49
N GLY A 126 -25.34 6.28 8.43
CA GLY A 126 -26.60 6.23 9.15
C GLY A 126 -27.74 6.15 8.14
N PRO A 127 -28.78 5.34 8.38
CA PRO A 127 -29.99 5.43 7.57
C PRO A 127 -30.41 6.90 7.56
N ILE A 128 -30.65 7.47 6.36
CA ILE A 128 -31.42 8.72 6.27
C ILE A 128 -32.72 8.43 7.03
N PRO A 129 -33.07 9.19 8.08
CA PRO A 129 -34.34 9.00 8.75
C PRO A 129 -35.43 9.12 7.70
N ALA A 130 -36.12 8.01 7.44
CA ALA A 130 -37.31 7.99 6.60
C ALA A 130 -38.47 8.55 7.41
N ASP A 131 -38.41 9.84 7.73
CA ASP A 131 -39.50 10.56 8.38
C ASP A 131 -39.49 12.04 8.01
N ILE A 132 -39.76 12.34 6.73
CA ILE A 132 -40.18 13.68 6.31
C ILE A 132 -41.22 13.61 5.17
N SER A 133 -42.07 12.58 5.16
CA SER A 133 -43.13 12.45 4.14
C SER A 133 -44.50 12.11 4.76
N SER A 134 -44.84 12.76 5.87
CA SER A 134 -46.15 12.63 6.51
C SER A 134 -46.72 13.97 7.04
N ALA A 135 -46.20 15.12 6.59
CA ALA A 135 -46.82 16.41 6.89
C ALA A 135 -46.85 17.30 5.64
N GLY A 136 -48.03 17.42 5.04
CA GLY A 136 -48.32 18.33 3.92
C GLY A 136 -49.33 17.75 2.95
#